data_AF-A0AAD7BLR9-F1
#
_entry.id   AF-A0AAD7BLR9-F1
#
_cell.length_a   1.000
_cell.length_b   1.000
_cell.length_c   1.000
_cell.angle_alpha   90.00
_cell.angle_beta   90.00
_cell.angle_gamma   90.00
#
_symmetry.space_group_name_H-M   'P 1'
#
loop_
_entity.id
_entity.type
_entity.pdbx_description
1 polymer ?
#
loop_
_entity_poly.entity_id
_entity_poly.type
_entity_poly.pdbx_seq_one_letter_code
_entity_poly.pdbx_strand_id
1 'polypeptide(L)'
;MMTRISSILFAIIFIFSIAIAAPIHDPRQIGDLACNVARLKIVTALATSKGAINKIPSSDATTSTQVSAAQAGLSSASQGIETIAGAILTGQQAPAPARDQVLQGLATAQSALGNVTDPAASASVASAQKDLANTVQAGQEVIANCK
;
A
#
# COMPACT_ATOMS: atom_id res chain seq x y z
N MET A 1 44.06 -43.33 -55.34
CA MET A 1 44.69 -44.17 -54.29
C MET A 1 43.84 -44.05 -53.04
N MET A 2 43.22 -45.17 -52.63
CA MET A 2 42.31 -45.29 -51.49
C MET A 2 43.07 -45.43 -50.17
N THR A 3 42.53 -44.86 -49.08
CA THR A 3 42.73 -45.28 -47.67
C THR A 3 41.60 -44.60 -46.86
N ARG A 4 40.44 -45.22 -46.58
CA ARG A 4 40.08 -46.26 -45.58
C ARG A 4 40.13 -45.80 -44.10
N ILE A 5 38.91 -45.59 -43.56
CA ILE A 5 38.36 -46.18 -42.31
C ILE A 5 38.63 -45.50 -40.93
N SER A 6 37.51 -45.00 -40.37
CA SER A 6 36.98 -45.15 -38.99
C SER A 6 37.65 -44.49 -37.78
N SER A 7 36.89 -43.64 -37.08
CA SER A 7 36.58 -43.81 -35.65
C SER A 7 35.51 -42.82 -35.17
N ILE A 8 34.49 -43.36 -34.51
CA ILE A 8 33.40 -42.68 -33.80
C ILE A 8 33.97 -42.10 -32.50
N LEU A 9 33.70 -40.82 -32.17
CA LEU A 9 33.71 -40.39 -30.77
C LEU A 9 32.72 -39.25 -30.52
N PHE A 10 31.84 -39.50 -29.56
CA PHE A 10 30.81 -38.66 -28.96
C PHE A 10 31.25 -37.20 -28.74
N ALA A 11 30.55 -36.25 -29.36
CA ALA A 11 30.57 -34.85 -28.94
C ALA A 11 29.43 -34.62 -27.93
N ILE A 12 29.82 -34.53 -26.66
CA ILE A 12 28.96 -34.27 -25.51
C ILE A 12 28.33 -32.88 -25.65
N ILE A 13 26.99 -32.83 -25.75
CA ILE A 13 26.20 -31.61 -25.69
C ILE A 13 26.26 -31.10 -24.23
N PHE A 14 27.06 -30.06 -23.99
CA PHE A 14 27.06 -29.30 -22.74
C PHE A 14 25.84 -28.37 -22.73
N ILE A 15 24.70 -28.84 -22.21
CA ILE A 15 23.61 -27.96 -21.79
C ILE A 15 24.03 -27.34 -20.46
N PHE A 16 24.54 -26.12 -20.52
CA PHE A 16 24.59 -25.24 -19.35
C PHE A 16 23.16 -24.85 -19.00
N SER A 17 22.53 -25.63 -18.12
CA SER A 17 21.39 -25.15 -17.35
C SER A 17 21.90 -24.05 -16.43
N ILE A 18 21.81 -22.80 -16.87
CA ILE A 18 21.74 -21.67 -15.95
C ILE A 18 20.47 -21.89 -15.13
N ALA A 19 20.64 -22.52 -13.97
CA ALA A 19 19.69 -22.36 -12.88
C ALA A 19 19.70 -20.88 -12.54
N ILE A 20 18.82 -20.11 -13.19
CA ILE A 20 18.33 -18.87 -12.63
C ILE A 20 17.80 -19.30 -11.27
N ALA A 21 18.54 -18.98 -10.21
CA ALA A 21 18.04 -19.12 -8.86
C ALA A 21 16.72 -18.35 -8.85
N ALA A 22 15.60 -19.08 -8.87
CA ALA A 22 14.31 -18.48 -8.61
C ALA A 22 14.45 -17.72 -7.29
N PRO A 23 13.91 -16.49 -7.18
CA PRO A 23 13.97 -15.75 -5.94
C PRO A 23 13.54 -16.70 -4.82
N ILE A 24 14.42 -16.90 -3.85
CA ILE A 24 14.08 -17.58 -2.62
C ILE A 24 12.94 -16.74 -2.05
N HIS A 25 11.71 -17.24 -2.15
CA HIS A 25 10.58 -16.67 -1.45
C HIS A 25 11.00 -16.64 0.02
N ASP A 26 11.29 -15.44 0.52
CA ASP A 26 11.45 -15.18 1.94
C ASP A 26 10.31 -15.87 2.69
N PRO A 27 10.57 -16.49 3.86
CA PRO A 27 9.61 -17.34 4.53
C PRO A 27 8.32 -16.55 4.76
N ARG A 28 7.27 -17.02 4.10
CA ARG A 28 5.92 -16.47 3.90
C ARG A 28 5.12 -16.18 5.19
N GLN A 29 5.77 -15.95 6.34
CA GLN A 29 5.08 -15.93 7.63
C GLN A 29 5.32 -14.68 8.47
N ILE A 30 6.49 -14.02 8.38
CA ILE A 30 6.74 -12.79 9.18
C ILE A 30 6.26 -11.52 8.45
N GLY A 31 6.02 -11.59 7.14
CA GLY A 31 5.38 -10.52 6.37
C GLY A 31 3.88 -10.72 6.16
N ASP A 32 3.41 -11.95 5.92
CA ASP A 32 2.06 -12.16 5.36
C ASP A 32 0.93 -11.99 6.40
N LEU A 33 1.03 -12.62 7.58
CA LEU A 33 -0.01 -12.47 8.61
C LEU A 33 -0.02 -11.05 9.20
N ALA A 34 1.14 -10.51 9.56
CA ALA A 34 1.25 -9.16 10.11
C ALA A 34 0.80 -8.10 9.09
N CYS A 35 1.17 -8.26 7.81
CA CYS A 35 0.67 -7.39 6.74
C CYS A 35 -0.85 -7.53 6.57
N ASN A 36 -1.40 -8.75 6.58
CA ASN A 36 -2.84 -8.94 6.42
C ASN A 36 -3.63 -8.32 7.59
N VAL A 37 -3.12 -8.42 8.82
CA VAL A 37 -3.69 -7.71 9.97
C VAL A 37 -3.59 -6.19 9.79
N ALA A 38 -2.43 -5.66 9.40
CA ALA A 38 -2.24 -4.23 9.17
C ALA A 38 -3.17 -3.70 8.06
N ARG A 39 -3.33 -4.45 6.97
CA ARG A 39 -4.24 -4.15 5.86
C ARG A 39 -5.70 -4.16 6.30
N LEU A 40 -6.12 -5.12 7.12
CA LEU A 40 -7.48 -5.13 7.65
C LEU A 40 -7.72 -3.92 8.56
N LYS A 41 -6.79 -3.65 9.49
CA LYS A 41 -6.87 -2.49 10.39
C LYS A 41 -6.99 -1.17 9.63
N ILE A 42 -6.14 -0.95 8.62
CA ILE A 42 -6.18 0.32 7.88
C ILE A 42 -7.46 0.45 7.05
N VAL A 43 -7.99 -0.63 6.47
CA VAL A 43 -9.26 -0.56 5.72
C VAL A 43 -10.40 -0.13 6.65
N THR A 44 -10.49 -0.71 7.84
CA THR A 44 -11.48 -0.30 8.85
C THR A 44 -11.24 1.15 9.30
N ALA A 45 -9.99 1.53 9.58
CA ALA A 45 -9.66 2.89 10.03
C ALA A 45 -9.94 3.95 8.94
N LEU A 46 -9.65 3.64 7.66
CA LEU A 46 -9.98 4.49 6.51
C LEU A 46 -11.49 4.71 6.39
N ALA A 47 -12.30 3.65 6.58
CA ALA A 47 -13.75 3.77 6.56
C ALA A 47 -14.26 4.65 7.70
N THR A 48 -13.76 4.45 8.93
CA THR A 48 -14.09 5.29 10.09
C THR A 48 -13.71 6.76 9.84
N SER A 49 -12.48 7.02 9.37
CA SER A 49 -12.03 8.39 9.06
C SER A 49 -12.85 9.06 7.98
N LYS A 50 -13.16 8.35 6.89
CA LYS A 50 -14.08 8.86 5.85
C LYS A 50 -15.44 9.20 6.45
N GLY A 51 -15.98 8.33 7.29
CA GLY A 51 -17.25 8.57 7.99
C GLY A 51 -17.21 9.79 8.92
N ALA A 52 -16.11 10.00 9.65
CA ALA A 52 -15.91 11.15 10.52
C ALA A 52 -15.76 12.45 9.74
N ILE A 53 -14.97 12.45 8.66
CA ILE A 53 -14.79 13.60 7.77
C ILE A 53 -16.11 13.99 7.11
N ASN A 54 -16.94 13.02 6.70
CA ASN A 54 -18.27 13.30 6.12
C ASN A 54 -19.25 13.96 7.10
N LYS A 55 -18.98 13.91 8.41
CA LYS A 55 -19.80 14.58 9.43
C LYS A 55 -19.32 16.00 9.74
N ILE A 56 -18.22 16.45 9.13
CA ILE A 56 -17.78 17.84 9.24
C ILE A 56 -18.77 18.70 8.43
N PRO A 57 -19.40 19.71 9.05
CA PRO A 57 -20.32 20.58 8.32
C PRO A 57 -19.56 21.39 7.27
N SER A 58 -20.06 21.39 6.03
CA SER A 58 -19.58 22.30 4.97
C SER A 58 -20.22 23.68 5.14
N SER A 59 -19.93 24.31 6.26
CA SER A 59 -20.41 25.63 6.69
C SER A 59 -19.99 26.78 5.75
N ASP A 60 -18.84 26.64 5.10
CA ASP A 60 -18.30 27.61 4.15
C ASP A 60 -17.48 26.92 3.02
N ALA A 61 -17.12 27.71 2.00
CA ALA A 61 -16.40 27.21 0.83
C ALA A 61 -14.97 26.72 1.15
N THR A 62 -14.29 27.33 2.12
CA THR A 62 -12.96 26.93 2.57
C THR A 62 -13.03 25.59 3.28
N THR A 63 -13.94 25.45 4.26
CA THR A 63 -14.18 24.20 4.99
C THR A 63 -14.56 23.08 4.02
N SER A 64 -15.47 23.34 3.07
CA SER A 64 -15.86 22.38 2.04
C SER A 64 -14.67 21.93 1.18
N THR A 65 -13.79 22.87 0.80
CA THR A 65 -12.57 22.58 0.02
C THR A 65 -11.62 21.68 0.80
N GLN A 66 -11.38 21.97 2.08
CA GLN A 66 -10.49 21.18 2.93
C GLN A 66 -11.07 19.79 3.22
N VAL A 67 -12.37 19.67 3.48
CA VAL A 67 -13.06 18.37 3.64
C VAL A 67 -12.91 17.53 2.37
N SER A 68 -13.10 18.14 1.20
CA SER A 68 -12.95 17.46 -0.10
C SER A 68 -11.51 17.01 -0.34
N ALA A 69 -10.52 17.86 -0.03
CA ALA A 69 -9.11 17.50 -0.12
C ALA A 69 -8.75 16.34 0.82
N ALA A 70 -9.32 16.34 2.03
CA ALA A 70 -9.10 15.26 2.97
C ALA A 70 -9.69 13.92 2.49
N GLN A 71 -10.91 13.94 1.94
CA GLN A 71 -11.54 12.77 1.33
C GLN A 71 -10.73 12.23 0.13
N ALA A 72 -10.18 13.13 -0.70
CA ALA A 72 -9.33 12.76 -1.81
C ALA A 72 -8.03 12.08 -1.33
N GLY A 73 -7.41 12.61 -0.28
CA GLY A 73 -6.26 11.98 0.39
C GLY A 73 -6.56 10.58 0.89
N LEU A 74 -7.67 10.39 1.60
CA LEU A 74 -8.09 9.06 2.08
C LEU A 74 -8.44 8.09 0.94
N SER A 75 -8.96 8.60 -0.17
CA SER A 75 -9.25 7.79 -1.36
C SER A 75 -7.97 7.36 -2.06
N SER A 76 -6.99 8.25 -2.20
CA SER A 76 -5.64 7.91 -2.69
C SER A 76 -4.98 6.85 -1.81
N ALA A 77 -5.06 6.99 -0.48
CA ALA A 77 -4.55 5.98 0.45
C ALA A 77 -5.27 4.62 0.29
N SER A 78 -6.59 4.63 0.09
CA SER A 78 -7.37 3.40 -0.16
C SER A 78 -6.91 2.67 -1.43
N GLN A 79 -6.67 3.40 -2.52
CA GLN A 79 -6.15 2.83 -3.78
C GLN A 79 -4.75 2.23 -3.62
N GLY A 80 -3.90 2.84 -2.79
CA GLY A 80 -2.60 2.26 -2.43
C GLY A 80 -2.76 0.92 -1.71
N ILE A 81 -3.69 0.83 -0.75
CA ILE A 81 -4.02 -0.43 -0.06
C ILE A 81 -4.60 -1.49 -1.00
N GLU A 82 -5.44 -1.11 -1.95
CA GLU A 82 -5.96 -2.01 -3.00
C GLU A 82 -4.83 -2.54 -3.89
N THR A 83 -3.87 -1.70 -4.26
CA THR A 83 -2.71 -2.13 -5.03
C THR A 83 -1.83 -3.10 -4.25
N ILE A 84 -1.57 -2.82 -2.97
CA ILE A 84 -0.86 -3.74 -2.06
C ILE A 84 -1.62 -5.06 -1.94
N ALA A 85 -2.95 -5.00 -1.82
CA ALA A 85 -3.81 -6.19 -1.80
C ALA A 85 -3.62 -7.07 -3.03
N GLY A 86 -3.71 -6.48 -4.22
CA GLY A 86 -3.59 -7.20 -5.48
C GLY A 86 -2.22 -7.86 -5.65
N ALA A 87 -1.14 -7.16 -5.28
CA ALA A 87 0.20 -7.72 -5.32
C ALA A 87 0.32 -8.95 -4.42
N ILE A 88 -0.11 -8.86 -3.16
CA ILE A 88 -0.02 -9.97 -2.19
C ILE A 88 -0.87 -11.16 -2.63
N LEU A 89 -2.09 -10.92 -3.14
CA LEU A 89 -2.96 -11.98 -3.64
C LEU A 89 -2.35 -12.76 -4.81
N THR A 90 -1.43 -12.14 -5.57
CA THR A 90 -0.70 -12.77 -6.67
C THR A 90 0.68 -13.31 -6.23
N GLY A 91 0.99 -13.30 -4.94
CA GLY A 91 2.27 -13.74 -4.38
C GLY A 91 3.41 -12.75 -4.61
N GLN A 92 3.11 -11.52 -5.04
CA GLN A 92 4.09 -10.46 -5.20
C GLN A 92 4.30 -9.72 -3.88
N GLN A 93 5.51 -9.17 -3.76
CA GLN A 93 5.86 -8.24 -2.72
C GLN A 93 4.99 -6.98 -2.79
N ALA A 94 4.64 -6.40 -1.64
CA ALA A 94 3.90 -5.13 -1.61
C ALA A 94 4.72 -4.03 -2.34
N PRO A 95 4.18 -3.37 -3.38
CA PRO A 95 4.96 -2.40 -4.14
C PRO A 95 5.31 -1.17 -3.29
N ALA A 96 6.57 -0.72 -3.34
CA ALA A 96 6.99 0.51 -2.67
C ALA A 96 6.16 1.75 -3.08
N PRO A 97 5.85 1.97 -4.38
CA PRO A 97 5.02 3.11 -4.77
C PRO A 97 3.61 3.08 -4.16
N ALA A 98 3.04 1.89 -3.96
CA ALA A 98 1.72 1.75 -3.35
C ALA A 98 1.76 2.07 -1.85
N ARG A 99 2.83 1.67 -1.15
CA ARG A 99 3.11 2.08 0.23
C ARG A 99 3.29 3.60 0.37
N ASP A 100 4.05 4.20 -0.54
CA ASP A 100 4.26 5.65 -0.56
C ASP A 100 2.95 6.41 -0.82
N GLN A 101 2.11 5.87 -1.71
CA GLN A 101 0.78 6.43 -1.97
C GLN A 101 -0.12 6.40 -0.73
N VAL A 102 -0.04 5.35 0.09
CA VAL A 102 -0.74 5.30 1.39
C VAL A 102 -0.27 6.45 2.28
N LEU A 103 1.04 6.61 2.46
CA LEU A 103 1.60 7.68 3.30
C LEU A 103 1.23 9.07 2.78
N GLN A 104 1.38 9.30 1.49
CA GLN A 104 1.08 10.59 0.88
C GLN A 104 -0.40 10.94 0.97
N GLY A 105 -1.30 9.97 0.73
CA GLY A 105 -2.74 10.18 0.86
C GLY A 105 -3.15 10.53 2.29
N LEU A 106 -2.58 9.85 3.29
CA LEU A 106 -2.82 10.13 4.71
C LEU A 106 -2.26 11.49 5.13
N ALA A 107 -1.06 11.85 4.66
CA ALA A 107 -0.46 13.16 4.92
C ALA A 107 -1.28 14.29 4.30
N THR A 108 -1.78 14.11 3.07
CA THR A 108 -2.70 15.05 2.42
C THR A 108 -3.97 15.22 3.25
N ALA A 109 -4.56 14.12 3.74
CA ALA A 109 -5.76 14.20 4.58
C ALA A 109 -5.51 14.93 5.90
N GLN A 110 -4.35 14.70 6.52
CA GLN A 110 -4.00 15.34 7.78
C GLN A 110 -3.75 16.83 7.61
N SER A 111 -3.03 17.22 6.56
CA SER A 111 -2.80 18.62 6.21
C SER A 111 -4.11 19.36 5.94
N ALA A 112 -4.99 18.77 5.12
CA ALA A 112 -6.28 19.37 4.79
C ALA A 112 -7.16 19.57 6.04
N LEU A 113 -7.30 18.55 6.90
CA LEU A 113 -8.05 18.70 8.15
C LEU A 113 -7.42 19.72 9.11
N GLY A 114 -6.09 19.85 9.12
CA GLY A 114 -5.38 20.87 9.90
C GLY A 114 -5.67 22.30 9.45
N ASN A 115 -6.12 22.48 8.21
CA ASN A 115 -6.45 23.79 7.63
C ASN A 115 -7.92 24.17 7.76
N VAL A 116 -8.76 23.32 8.36
CA VAL A 116 -10.15 23.70 8.69
C VAL A 116 -10.12 24.60 9.93
N THR A 117 -10.52 25.87 9.74
CA THR A 117 -10.47 26.89 10.79
C THR A 117 -11.86 27.36 11.25
N ASP A 118 -12.93 26.80 10.67
CA ASP A 118 -14.30 27.15 11.04
C ASP A 118 -14.62 26.74 12.49
N PRO A 119 -14.98 27.70 13.38
CA PRO A 119 -15.38 27.40 14.75
C PRO A 119 -16.58 26.47 14.84
N ALA A 120 -17.53 26.56 13.91
CA ALA A 120 -18.74 25.71 13.93
C ALA A 120 -18.43 24.24 13.60
N ALA A 121 -17.34 23.99 12.86
CA ALA A 121 -16.85 22.65 12.55
C ALA A 121 -15.90 22.06 13.61
N SER A 122 -15.43 22.86 14.58
CA SER A 122 -14.33 22.52 15.49
C SER A 122 -14.46 21.15 16.19
N ALA A 123 -15.64 20.84 16.75
CA ALA A 123 -15.88 19.56 17.42
C ALA A 123 -15.82 18.37 16.44
N SER A 124 -16.41 18.51 15.25
CA SER A 124 -16.37 17.49 14.20
C SER A 124 -14.96 17.31 13.65
N VAL A 125 -14.21 18.39 13.46
CA VAL A 125 -12.81 18.37 13.02
C VAL A 125 -11.94 17.65 14.05
N ALA A 126 -12.09 17.95 15.34
CA ALA A 126 -11.33 17.28 16.40
C ALA A 126 -11.62 15.76 16.44
N SER A 127 -12.89 15.36 16.27
CA SER A 127 -13.25 13.94 16.17
C SER A 127 -12.63 13.29 14.93
N ALA A 128 -12.71 13.94 13.77
CA ALA A 128 -12.12 13.44 12.53
C ALA A 128 -10.60 13.34 12.60
N GLN A 129 -9.93 14.28 13.26
CA GLN A 129 -8.47 14.24 13.48
C GLN A 129 -8.07 13.05 14.36
N LYS A 130 -8.86 12.71 15.39
CA LYS A 130 -8.62 11.52 16.22
C LYS A 130 -8.72 10.23 15.42
N ASP A 131 -9.78 10.08 14.62
CA ASP A 131 -9.96 8.89 13.79
C ASP A 131 -8.89 8.81 12.68
N LEU A 132 -8.51 9.96 12.11
CA LEU A 132 -7.42 10.04 11.16
C LEU A 132 -6.09 9.65 11.79
N ALA A 133 -5.79 10.06 13.03
CA ALA A 133 -4.56 9.67 13.72
C ALA A 133 -4.46 8.14 13.89
N ASN A 134 -5.56 7.48 14.25
CA ASN A 134 -5.62 6.01 14.29
C ASN A 134 -5.36 5.39 12.90
N THR A 135 -5.86 6.05 11.85
CA THR A 135 -5.65 5.62 10.46
C THR A 135 -4.19 5.83 10.02
N VAL A 136 -3.54 6.91 10.45
CA VAL A 136 -2.11 7.14 10.22
C VAL A 136 -1.29 6.05 10.89
N GLN A 137 -1.60 5.69 12.14
CA GLN A 137 -0.93 4.60 12.83
C GLN A 137 -1.09 3.26 12.09
N ALA A 138 -2.31 2.93 11.65
CA ALA A 138 -2.55 1.73 10.85
C ALA A 138 -1.81 1.78 9.49
N GLY A 139 -1.71 2.96 8.88
CA GLY A 139 -0.88 3.21 7.70
C GLY A 139 0.58 2.87 7.94
N GLN A 140 1.16 3.33 9.04
CA GLN A 140 2.54 3.03 9.42
C GLN A 140 2.75 1.52 9.65
N GLU A 141 1.77 0.82 10.24
CA GLU A 141 1.82 -0.64 10.35
C GLU A 141 1.88 -1.33 8.98
N VAL A 142 1.15 -0.83 7.97
CA VAL A 142 1.25 -1.36 6.60
C VAL A 142 2.67 -1.18 6.05
N ILE A 143 3.29 0.00 6.23
CA ILE A 143 4.66 0.22 5.74
C ILE A 143 5.67 -0.68 6.44
N ALA A 144 5.51 -0.88 7.74
CA ALA A 144 6.42 -1.68 8.54
C ALA A 144 6.32 -3.18 8.20
N ASN A 145 5.10 -3.69 7.99
CA ASN A 145 4.82 -5.13 7.94
C ASN A 145 4.54 -5.65 6.54
N CYS A 146 4.00 -4.84 5.63
CA CYS A 146 3.77 -5.23 4.24
C CYS A 146 5.01 -4.95 3.42
N LYS A 147 6.03 -5.80 3.59
CA LYS A 147 7.25 -5.70 2.79
C LYS A 147 7.07 -6.40 1.48
#